data_AF-A0A132EFY4-F1
#
_entry.id   AF-A0A132EFY4-F1
#
_cell.length_a   1.000
_cell.length_b   1.000
_cell.length_c   1.000
_cell.angle_alpha   90.00
_cell.angle_beta   90.00
_cell.angle_gamma   90.00
#
_symmetry.space_group_name_H-M   'P 1'
#
loop_
_entity.id
_entity.type
_entity.pdbx_description
1 polymer ?
#
loop_
_entity_poly.entity_id
_entity_poly.type
_entity_poly.pdbx_seq_one_letter_code
_entity_poly.pdbx_strand_id
1 'polypeptide(L)'
;MHDDIERGSRRAVVRAGLARAAALLLALASTHADAHAWNIPYYLPVPLWLYAYAASGTLVVSFMIVMFASGARIADTRAPLYRARREWRVPPAVLAAAQTVSALFVVLLIVSGIAGTQNPFQNLAMSGFWLWFYLGSIYVSAVFGDLYAFTNPFALLLRIAARCCPAIERGRYRYPRRAASYPALLAYVVLIALELFGAARPRDAGLFLAGYAIYALAGALCFGRQAWLDHFDAFGVLCRLCARLSPLAWRLLPTRDVAIVPRNPVADIASAPPFDASIVMFLSFMLSSTAYDGLRDTATWNTFFWRAIYPPIVGLFPALKNDYAISGELVLAGQWATFAAVALAYYGLFAGFCTLGAIGARSALDGRTFARQFCLLLLPIALFYNVCHYFTLFIDQGRQIFALLSDPLGIGWNLLSLRPAEYSPTSLLVNVGYVWHAQVLLILAGHILSVYATHAIAVRNRVLAGTVVGNQLPLLALTILLTISGLWILSLPLA
;
A
#
# COMPACT_ATOMS: atom_id res chain seq x y z
N MET A 1 45.90 -69.18 7.32
CA MET A 1 45.39 -68.83 5.97
C MET A 1 43.89 -69.11 5.80
N HIS A 2 43.28 -69.99 6.59
CA HIS A 2 41.83 -70.27 6.52
C HIS A 2 40.95 -69.20 7.20
N ASP A 3 41.42 -68.62 8.33
CA ASP A 3 40.68 -67.62 9.11
C ASP A 3 40.55 -66.24 8.44
N ASP A 4 41.51 -65.84 7.60
CA ASP A 4 41.48 -64.52 6.94
C ASP A 4 40.49 -64.49 5.77
N ILE A 5 40.24 -65.63 5.12
CA ILE A 5 39.27 -65.75 4.02
C ILE A 5 37.84 -65.67 4.56
N GLU A 6 37.56 -66.30 5.71
CA GLU A 6 36.24 -66.21 6.35
C GLU A 6 35.93 -64.80 6.87
N ARG A 7 36.94 -64.10 7.43
CA ARG A 7 36.78 -62.70 7.85
C ARG A 7 36.55 -61.75 6.67
N GLY A 8 37.18 -62.01 5.52
CA GLY A 8 36.95 -61.27 4.27
C GLY A 8 35.53 -61.44 3.73
N SER A 9 35.04 -62.68 3.69
CA SER A 9 33.68 -63.01 3.24
C SER A 9 32.60 -62.39 4.13
N ARG A 10 32.74 -62.49 5.47
CA ARG A 10 31.80 -61.85 6.41
C ARG A 10 31.76 -60.31 6.27
N ARG A 11 32.91 -59.67 6.04
CA ARG A 11 32.97 -58.20 5.84
C ARG A 11 32.32 -57.78 4.52
N ALA A 12 32.43 -58.58 3.46
CA ALA A 12 31.79 -58.30 2.18
C ALA A 12 30.26 -58.42 2.26
N VAL A 13 29.74 -59.44 2.95
CA VAL A 13 28.29 -59.63 3.16
C VAL A 13 27.69 -58.51 4.01
N VAL A 14 28.39 -58.08 5.07
CA VAL A 14 27.95 -56.96 5.93
C VAL A 14 27.95 -55.64 5.15
N ARG A 15 28.95 -55.38 4.31
CA ARG A 15 29.00 -54.18 3.45
C ARG A 15 27.89 -54.18 2.39
N ALA A 16 27.60 -55.33 1.78
CA ALA A 16 26.50 -55.46 0.82
C ALA A 16 25.12 -55.29 1.51
N GLY A 17 24.97 -55.80 2.74
CA GLY A 17 23.78 -55.59 3.56
C GLY A 17 23.58 -54.13 3.96
N LEU A 18 24.64 -53.44 4.37
CA LEU A 18 24.61 -52.01 4.69
C LEU A 18 24.33 -51.13 3.46
N ALA A 19 24.91 -51.46 2.29
CA ALA A 19 24.62 -50.75 1.05
C ALA A 19 23.17 -50.94 0.58
N ARG A 20 22.61 -52.16 0.74
CA ARG A 20 21.20 -52.43 0.45
C ARG A 20 20.26 -51.75 1.45
N ALA A 21 20.62 -51.73 2.74
CA ALA A 21 19.85 -51.01 3.77
C ALA A 21 19.90 -49.49 3.56
N ALA A 22 21.05 -48.93 3.18
CA ALA A 22 21.19 -47.52 2.82
C ALA A 22 20.40 -47.19 1.55
N ALA A 23 20.44 -48.04 0.52
CA ALA A 23 19.64 -47.86 -0.69
C ALA A 23 18.13 -47.96 -0.41
N LEU A 24 17.69 -48.86 0.48
CA LEU A 24 16.30 -48.91 0.93
C LEU A 24 15.92 -47.68 1.74
N LEU A 25 16.79 -47.19 2.63
CA LEU A 25 16.56 -45.96 3.40
C LEU A 25 16.54 -44.70 2.51
N LEU A 26 17.30 -44.69 1.40
CA LEU A 26 17.26 -43.64 0.37
C LEU A 26 16.02 -43.75 -0.53
N ALA A 27 15.51 -44.96 -0.77
CA ALA A 27 14.24 -45.18 -1.49
C ALA A 27 13.01 -44.91 -0.60
N LEU A 28 13.14 -45.08 0.71
CA LEU A 28 12.14 -44.73 1.74
C LEU A 28 12.25 -43.28 2.21
N ALA A 29 13.35 -42.58 1.86
CA ALA A 29 13.41 -41.13 1.98
C ALA A 29 12.42 -40.57 0.97
N SER A 30 11.24 -40.23 1.48
CA SER A 30 10.19 -39.55 0.76
C SER A 30 10.76 -38.28 0.14
N THR A 31 11.15 -38.36 -1.13
CA THR A 31 11.24 -37.18 -1.97
C THR A 31 9.80 -36.72 -2.15
N HIS A 32 9.49 -35.49 -1.72
CA HIS A 32 8.25 -34.85 -2.10
C HIS A 32 8.23 -34.82 -3.63
N ALA A 33 7.50 -35.76 -4.23
CA ALA A 33 7.08 -35.65 -5.60
C ALA A 33 6.00 -34.58 -5.60
N ASP A 34 6.40 -33.32 -5.80
CA ASP A 34 5.45 -32.27 -6.19
C ASP A 34 4.91 -32.67 -7.56
N ALA A 35 3.81 -33.43 -7.55
CA ALA A 35 2.99 -33.59 -8.72
C ALA A 35 2.48 -32.19 -9.07
N HIS A 36 3.09 -31.57 -10.07
CA HIS A 36 2.69 -30.25 -10.57
C HIS A 36 1.29 -30.35 -11.20
N ALA A 37 0.26 -30.27 -10.35
CA ALA A 37 -1.08 -29.94 -10.78
C ALA A 37 -1.13 -28.41 -10.93
N TRP A 38 -1.20 -27.94 -12.17
CA TRP A 38 -1.64 -26.58 -12.45
C TRP A 38 -3.06 -26.40 -11.89
N ASN A 39 -3.26 -25.40 -11.02
CA ASN A 39 -4.49 -25.13 -10.26
C ASN A 39 -4.82 -26.06 -9.08
N ILE A 40 -3.92 -26.21 -8.10
CA ILE A 40 -4.34 -26.66 -6.77
C ILE A 40 -4.93 -25.45 -6.02
N PRO A 41 -6.20 -25.49 -5.58
CA PRO A 41 -6.73 -24.49 -4.66
C PRO A 41 -5.87 -24.47 -3.40
N TYR A 42 -5.29 -23.33 -3.06
CA TYR A 42 -4.56 -23.19 -1.80
C TYR A 42 -5.56 -23.19 -0.65
N TYR A 43 -5.55 -24.24 0.17
CA TYR A 43 -6.32 -24.29 1.40
C TYR A 43 -5.54 -23.63 2.52
N LEU A 44 -6.21 -22.80 3.31
CA LEU A 44 -5.62 -22.15 4.48
C LEU A 44 -5.00 -23.19 5.41
N PRO A 45 -3.79 -22.95 5.97
CA PRO A 45 -3.16 -23.88 6.91
C PRO A 45 -4.01 -24.13 8.15
N VAL A 46 -4.77 -23.10 8.54
CA VAL A 46 -5.65 -23.11 9.71
C VAL A 46 -7.01 -22.49 9.30
N PRO A 47 -8.14 -22.98 9.83
CA PRO A 47 -9.44 -22.37 9.60
C PRO A 47 -9.47 -20.86 9.85
N LEU A 48 -10.12 -20.09 8.97
CA LEU A 48 -10.19 -18.63 9.05
C LEU A 48 -10.67 -18.11 10.42
N TRP A 49 -11.65 -18.79 11.04
CA TRP A 49 -12.20 -18.38 12.33
C TRP A 49 -11.16 -18.39 13.46
N LEU A 50 -10.17 -19.29 13.41
CA LEU A 50 -9.06 -19.31 14.37
C LEU A 50 -8.12 -18.13 14.18
N TYR A 51 -7.81 -17.77 12.92
CA TYR A 51 -7.05 -16.56 12.63
C TYR A 51 -7.79 -15.31 13.11
N ALA A 52 -9.10 -15.22 12.83
CA ALA A 52 -9.94 -14.11 13.28
C ALA A 52 -9.99 -14.00 14.81
N TYR A 53 -10.13 -15.13 15.51
CA TYR A 53 -10.12 -15.18 16.97
C TYR A 53 -8.76 -14.75 17.54
N ALA A 54 -7.66 -15.31 17.03
CA ALA A 54 -6.31 -14.98 17.48
C ALA A 54 -5.95 -13.52 17.20
N ALA A 55 -6.30 -12.98 16.03
CA ALA A 55 -6.06 -11.58 15.68
C ALA A 55 -6.88 -10.64 16.57
N SER A 56 -8.17 -10.92 16.77
CA SER A 56 -9.04 -10.14 17.66
C SER A 56 -8.53 -10.15 19.10
N GLY A 57 -8.18 -11.34 19.62
CA GLY A 57 -7.60 -11.50 20.95
C GLY A 57 -6.29 -10.72 21.09
N THR A 58 -5.42 -10.76 20.09
CA THR A 58 -4.16 -10.00 20.09
C THR A 58 -4.40 -8.49 20.12
N LEU A 59 -5.38 -7.99 19.38
CA LEU A 59 -5.73 -6.57 19.41
C LEU A 59 -6.31 -6.14 20.76
N VAL A 60 -7.18 -6.96 21.36
CA VAL A 60 -7.71 -6.72 22.70
C VAL A 60 -6.58 -6.72 23.73
N VAL A 61 -5.70 -7.71 23.71
CA VAL A 61 -4.54 -7.78 24.62
C VAL A 61 -3.61 -6.59 24.40
N SER A 62 -3.30 -6.23 23.16
CA SER A 62 -2.47 -5.07 22.83
C SER A 62 -3.10 -3.78 23.34
N PHE A 63 -4.41 -3.61 23.16
CA PHE A 63 -5.17 -2.50 23.71
C PHE A 63 -5.11 -2.47 25.25
N MET A 64 -5.26 -3.61 25.92
CA MET A 64 -5.17 -3.72 27.37
C MET A 64 -3.76 -3.39 27.88
N ILE A 65 -2.71 -3.88 27.22
CA ILE A 65 -1.32 -3.53 27.55
C ILE A 65 -1.13 -2.03 27.41
N VAL A 66 -1.54 -1.45 26.28
CA VAL A 66 -1.39 -0.02 26.03
C VAL A 66 -2.24 0.80 27.00
N MET A 67 -3.40 0.31 27.44
CA MET A 67 -4.23 1.04 28.39
C MET A 67 -3.71 0.95 29.83
N PHE A 68 -3.28 -0.22 30.29
CA PHE A 68 -2.91 -0.44 31.70
C PHE A 68 -1.41 -0.30 31.99
N ALA A 69 -0.55 -0.73 31.07
CA ALA A 69 0.90 -0.63 31.28
C ALA A 69 1.43 0.80 30.99
N SER A 70 0.72 1.59 30.19
CA SER A 70 1.12 2.96 29.83
C SER A 70 0.80 4.01 30.89
N GLY A 71 0.14 3.62 32.00
CA GLY A 71 -0.43 4.49 33.05
C GLY A 71 0.53 5.46 33.76
N ALA A 72 1.80 5.53 33.38
CA ALA A 72 2.74 6.56 33.82
C ALA A 72 3.87 6.87 32.79
N ARG A 73 3.88 6.25 31.60
CA ARG A 73 5.10 6.20 30.75
C ARG A 73 4.87 6.17 29.24
N ILE A 74 3.81 6.80 28.72
CA ILE A 74 4.01 7.45 27.40
C ILE A 74 4.84 8.68 27.72
N ALA A 75 6.14 8.41 27.86
CA ALA A 75 7.17 9.31 28.34
C ALA A 75 6.87 10.68 27.77
N ASP A 76 6.73 11.63 28.69
CA ASP A 76 6.65 13.05 28.47
C ASP A 76 7.03 13.39 27.01
N THR A 77 6.04 13.45 26.12
CA THR A 77 6.28 13.76 24.69
C THR A 77 6.77 15.22 24.53
N ARG A 78 6.97 15.91 25.66
CA ARG A 78 7.70 17.16 25.83
C ARG A 78 9.21 16.99 25.91
N ALA A 79 9.74 15.81 26.25
CA ALA A 79 11.18 15.61 26.32
C ALA A 79 11.76 15.83 24.93
N PRO A 80 12.45 16.95 24.68
CA PRO A 80 13.02 17.15 23.38
C PRO A 80 14.14 16.12 23.32
N LEU A 81 14.08 15.20 22.36
CA LEU A 81 15.21 14.35 21.94
C LEU A 81 16.30 15.26 21.32
N TYR A 82 16.74 16.26 22.09
CA TYR A 82 17.63 17.36 21.73
C TYR A 82 19.04 17.11 22.25
N ARG A 83 19.25 16.07 23.07
CA ARG A 83 20.59 15.67 23.49
C ARG A 83 21.19 14.78 22.41
N ALA A 84 22.04 15.42 21.60
CA ALA A 84 22.98 14.80 20.66
C ALA A 84 22.33 13.88 19.61
N ARG A 85 21.58 14.45 18.66
CA ARG A 85 21.17 13.68 17.49
C ARG A 85 22.34 13.55 16.52
N ARG A 86 22.59 12.32 16.09
CA ARG A 86 23.31 12.02 14.86
C ARG A 86 22.47 12.59 13.72
N GLU A 87 22.78 13.82 13.30
CA GLU A 87 22.15 14.45 12.15
C GLU A 87 22.92 14.03 10.91
N TRP A 88 22.25 13.35 9.98
CA TRP A 88 22.84 13.11 8.67
C TRP A 88 22.48 14.26 7.75
N ARG A 89 23.49 14.92 7.19
CA ARG A 89 23.29 16.03 6.27
C ARG A 89 23.34 15.52 4.84
N VAL A 90 22.32 15.84 4.06
CA VAL A 90 22.29 15.58 2.63
C VAL A 90 22.52 16.91 1.90
N PRO A 91 23.60 17.02 1.10
CA PRO A 91 23.88 18.22 0.34
C PRO A 91 22.75 18.51 -0.68
N PRO A 92 22.48 19.79 -0.98
CA PRO A 92 21.47 20.17 -1.97
C PRO A 92 21.77 19.63 -3.38
N ALA A 93 23.05 19.43 -3.70
CA ALA A 93 23.46 18.85 -4.98
C ALA A 93 22.97 17.41 -5.16
N VAL A 94 23.01 16.60 -4.09
CA VAL A 94 22.52 15.21 -4.10
C VAL A 94 21.00 15.19 -4.29
N LEU A 95 20.28 16.09 -3.62
CA LEU A 95 18.83 16.21 -3.76
C LEU A 95 18.44 16.69 -5.15
N ALA A 96 19.16 17.67 -5.70
CA ALA A 96 18.94 18.14 -7.06
C ALA A 96 19.19 17.03 -8.09
N ALA A 97 20.25 16.24 -7.91
CA ALA A 97 20.53 15.07 -8.75
C ALA A 97 19.42 14.02 -8.63
N ALA A 98 19.01 13.66 -7.42
CA ALA A 98 17.92 12.70 -7.19
C ALA A 98 16.58 13.18 -7.78
N GLN A 99 16.25 14.47 -7.61
CA GLN A 99 15.07 15.08 -8.21
C GLN A 99 15.13 15.07 -9.74
N THR A 100 16.31 15.32 -10.32
CA THR A 100 16.54 15.26 -11.78
C THR A 100 16.38 13.84 -12.30
N VAL A 101 16.95 12.84 -11.62
CA VAL A 101 16.80 11.42 -11.96
C VAL A 101 15.33 11.01 -11.89
N SER A 102 14.59 11.42 -10.85
CA SER A 102 13.15 11.13 -10.74
C SER A 102 12.35 11.77 -11.90
N ALA A 103 12.66 13.01 -12.28
CA ALA A 103 11.99 13.67 -13.40
C ALA A 103 12.30 13.00 -14.75
N LEU A 104 13.56 12.63 -14.98
CA LEU A 104 13.97 11.86 -16.16
C LEU A 104 13.28 10.50 -16.20
N PHE A 105 13.15 9.83 -15.06
CA PHE A 105 12.43 8.57 -14.96
C PHE A 105 10.96 8.74 -15.36
N VAL A 106 10.24 9.73 -14.84
CA VAL A 106 8.84 9.99 -15.25
C VAL A 106 8.73 10.30 -16.74
N VAL A 107 9.64 11.10 -17.31
CA VAL A 107 9.67 11.37 -18.76
C VAL A 107 9.89 10.07 -19.54
N LEU A 108 10.81 9.21 -19.09
CA LEU A 108 11.06 7.91 -19.71
C LEU A 108 9.83 6.99 -19.65
N LEU A 109 9.09 6.98 -18.52
CA LEU A 109 7.83 6.23 -18.41
C LEU A 109 6.77 6.73 -19.40
N ILE A 110 6.64 8.05 -19.58
CA ILE A 110 5.72 8.63 -20.57
C ILE A 110 6.09 8.18 -21.99
N VAL A 111 7.37 8.32 -22.35
CA VAL A 111 7.87 7.95 -23.69
C VAL A 111 7.73 6.44 -23.91
N SER A 112 8.13 5.61 -22.94
CA SER A 112 7.98 4.16 -22.99
C SER A 112 6.53 3.73 -23.15
N GLY A 113 5.60 4.33 -22.41
CA GLY A 113 4.18 3.95 -22.49
C GLY A 113 3.58 4.27 -23.86
N ILE A 114 3.90 5.44 -24.42
CA ILE A 114 3.30 5.92 -25.67
C ILE A 114 3.99 5.33 -26.91
N ALA A 115 5.32 5.26 -26.91
CA ALA A 115 6.12 4.90 -28.09
C ALA A 115 6.83 3.54 -27.98
N GLY A 116 6.90 2.94 -26.79
CA GLY A 116 7.51 1.62 -26.59
C GLY A 116 6.57 0.46 -26.90
N THR A 117 7.08 -0.76 -26.71
CA THR A 117 6.34 -2.02 -26.91
C THR A 117 4.99 -2.04 -26.18
N GLN A 118 3.90 -2.43 -26.85
CA GLN A 118 2.58 -2.49 -26.20
C GLN A 118 2.35 -3.80 -25.42
N ASN A 119 3.37 -4.66 -25.33
CA ASN A 119 3.35 -5.82 -24.43
C ASN A 119 3.56 -5.35 -22.98
N PRO A 120 2.56 -5.50 -22.07
CA PRO A 120 2.65 -5.02 -20.69
C PRO A 120 3.84 -5.57 -19.91
N PHE A 121 4.24 -6.82 -20.18
CA PHE A 121 5.33 -7.49 -19.48
C PHE A 121 6.72 -7.03 -19.92
N GLN A 122 6.82 -6.34 -21.06
CA GLN A 122 8.09 -5.86 -21.62
C GLN A 122 8.17 -4.33 -21.65
N ASN A 123 7.12 -3.62 -21.22
CA ASN A 123 7.11 -2.17 -21.24
C ASN A 123 7.50 -1.59 -19.88
N LEU A 124 8.54 -0.74 -19.87
CA LEU A 124 9.02 -0.08 -18.66
C LEU A 124 7.93 0.76 -17.97
N ALA A 125 7.00 1.36 -18.72
CA ALA A 125 5.92 2.16 -18.16
C ALA A 125 5.02 1.35 -17.23
N MET A 126 4.77 0.06 -17.50
CA MET A 126 3.89 -0.74 -16.65
C MET A 126 4.53 -0.98 -15.28
N SER A 127 5.66 -1.70 -15.22
CA SER A 127 6.31 -1.99 -13.94
C SER A 127 6.92 -0.74 -13.30
N GLY A 128 7.47 0.17 -14.09
CA GLY A 128 8.10 1.39 -13.61
C GLY A 128 7.10 2.39 -13.00
N PHE A 129 5.93 2.57 -13.60
CA PHE A 129 4.89 3.45 -13.05
C PHE A 129 4.21 2.82 -11.83
N TRP A 130 3.64 1.62 -11.99
CA TRP A 130 2.80 1.02 -10.95
C TRP A 130 3.65 0.58 -9.75
N LEU A 131 4.71 -0.20 -9.96
CA LEU A 131 5.49 -0.76 -8.84
C LEU A 131 6.50 0.24 -8.28
N TRP A 132 7.28 0.92 -9.12
CA TRP A 132 8.42 1.71 -8.62
C TRP A 132 8.07 3.16 -8.34
N PHE A 133 7.36 3.83 -9.25
CA PHE A 133 6.97 5.22 -9.05
C PHE A 133 5.83 5.36 -8.05
N TYR A 134 4.73 4.64 -8.24
CA TYR A 134 3.56 4.74 -7.37
C TYR A 134 3.76 3.97 -6.05
N LEU A 135 3.78 2.64 -6.05
CA LEU A 135 3.93 1.84 -4.81
C LEU A 135 5.29 2.08 -4.13
N GLY A 136 6.37 2.07 -4.91
CA GLY A 136 7.73 2.22 -4.41
C GLY A 136 7.94 3.54 -3.68
N SER A 137 7.40 4.65 -4.19
CA SER A 137 7.51 5.95 -3.49
C SER A 137 6.76 5.96 -2.16
N ILE A 138 5.61 5.28 -2.08
CA ILE A 138 4.84 5.12 -0.83
C ILE A 138 5.65 4.34 0.20
N TYR A 139 6.20 3.19 -0.18
CA TYR A 139 6.96 2.32 0.72
C TYR A 139 8.28 2.96 1.17
N VAL A 140 9.01 3.57 0.24
CA VAL A 140 10.22 4.34 0.55
C VAL A 140 9.87 5.48 1.49
N SER A 141 8.75 6.18 1.29
CA SER A 141 8.36 7.28 2.18
C SER A 141 7.98 6.77 3.58
N ALA A 142 7.26 5.66 3.66
CA ALA A 142 6.89 5.04 4.94
C ALA A 142 8.10 4.61 5.77
N VAL A 143 9.19 4.16 5.11
CA VAL A 143 10.41 3.70 5.80
C VAL A 143 11.38 4.86 6.05
N PHE A 144 11.65 5.67 5.03
CA PHE A 144 12.74 6.67 5.06
C PHE A 144 12.30 8.10 5.35
N GLY A 145 11.00 8.38 5.40
CA GLY A 145 10.44 9.71 5.66
C GLY A 145 10.03 10.42 4.37
N ASP A 146 9.80 11.73 4.42
CA ASP A 146 9.25 12.50 3.30
C ASP A 146 10.29 12.79 2.18
N LEU A 147 10.92 11.73 1.65
CA LEU A 147 11.90 11.80 0.57
C LEU A 147 11.25 12.35 -0.70
N TYR A 148 10.00 11.96 -0.98
CA TYR A 148 9.27 12.39 -2.16
C TYR A 148 9.16 13.90 -2.25
N ALA A 149 8.96 14.63 -1.14
CA ALA A 149 8.91 16.09 -1.17
C ALA A 149 10.17 16.73 -1.79
N PHE A 150 11.33 16.10 -1.63
CA PHE A 150 12.60 16.58 -2.19
C PHE A 150 12.88 16.02 -3.59
N THR A 151 12.45 14.79 -3.88
CA THR A 151 12.66 14.15 -5.18
C THR A 151 11.48 14.31 -6.14
N ASN A 152 10.46 15.10 -5.78
CA ASN A 152 9.23 15.24 -6.55
C ASN A 152 9.54 15.66 -8.00
N PRO A 153 9.23 14.81 -9.01
CA PRO A 153 9.56 15.09 -10.41
C PRO A 153 8.71 16.24 -10.96
N PHE A 154 7.43 16.29 -10.61
CA PHE A 154 6.51 17.34 -11.06
C PHE A 154 6.89 18.70 -10.47
N ALA A 155 7.40 18.74 -9.23
CA ALA A 155 7.94 19.97 -8.65
C ALA A 155 9.11 20.55 -9.46
N LEU A 156 9.97 19.70 -10.01
CA LEU A 156 11.07 20.13 -10.88
C LEU A 156 10.57 20.56 -12.25
N LEU A 157 9.69 19.79 -12.87
CA LEU A 157 9.09 20.12 -14.17
C LEU A 157 8.36 21.48 -14.11
N LEU A 158 7.58 21.72 -13.05
CA LEU A 158 6.91 23.00 -12.82
C LEU A 158 7.91 24.14 -12.57
N ARG A 159 9.01 23.89 -11.86
CA ARG A 159 10.07 24.89 -11.64
C ARG A 159 10.77 25.27 -12.95
N ILE A 160 10.99 24.31 -13.84
CA ILE A 160 11.53 24.55 -15.18
C ILE A 160 10.53 25.35 -16.00
N ALA A 161 9.26 24.94 -16.02
CA ALA A 161 8.19 25.64 -16.75
C ALA A 161 8.01 27.09 -16.24
N ALA A 162 8.16 27.32 -14.94
CA ALA A 162 8.07 28.65 -14.33
C ALA A 162 9.17 29.62 -14.80
N ARG A 163 10.30 29.13 -15.31
CA ARG A 163 11.32 29.98 -15.95
C ARG A 163 10.80 30.60 -17.25
N CYS A 164 9.98 29.86 -18.00
CA CYS A 164 9.36 30.34 -19.23
C CYS A 164 8.06 31.12 -18.97
N CYS A 165 7.30 30.73 -17.93
CA CYS A 165 6.04 31.37 -17.56
C CYS A 165 6.00 31.67 -16.05
N PRO A 166 6.42 32.88 -15.61
CA PRO A 166 6.46 33.24 -14.19
C PRO A 166 5.10 33.18 -13.47
N ALA A 167 3.99 33.19 -14.22
CA ALA A 167 2.64 33.02 -13.68
C ALA A 167 2.45 31.66 -12.98
N ILE A 168 3.23 30.63 -13.34
CA ILE A 168 3.20 29.31 -12.68
C ILE A 168 3.65 29.41 -11.21
N GLU A 169 4.58 30.30 -10.90
CA GLU A 169 5.12 30.42 -9.55
C GLU A 169 4.12 31.09 -8.61
N ARG A 170 3.44 32.15 -9.09
CA ARG A 170 2.49 32.94 -8.28
C ARG A 170 1.06 32.44 -8.34
N GLY A 171 0.65 31.83 -9.45
CA GLY A 171 -0.75 31.58 -9.77
C GLY A 171 -1.50 32.85 -10.19
N ARG A 172 -2.66 32.67 -10.83
CA ARG A 172 -3.58 33.76 -11.20
C ARG A 172 -4.65 34.03 -10.14
N TYR A 173 -5.00 33.00 -9.38
CA TYR A 173 -6.10 33.01 -8.41
C TYR A 173 -5.61 32.55 -7.04
N ARG A 174 -6.25 33.04 -5.98
CA ARG A 174 -5.98 32.57 -4.63
C ARG A 174 -6.71 31.25 -4.38
N TYR A 175 -5.97 30.24 -3.91
CA TYR A 175 -6.56 28.94 -3.61
C TYR A 175 -7.57 29.04 -2.43
N PRO A 176 -8.82 28.59 -2.59
CA PRO A 176 -9.82 28.67 -1.54
C PRO A 176 -9.56 27.65 -0.44
N ARG A 177 -9.52 28.09 0.82
CA ARG A 177 -9.30 27.21 1.99
C ARG A 177 -10.30 26.04 2.07
N ARG A 178 -11.53 26.21 1.56
CA ARG A 178 -12.57 25.17 1.56
C ARG A 178 -12.26 23.99 0.63
N ALA A 179 -11.44 24.19 -0.42
CA ALA A 179 -11.07 23.13 -1.34
C ALA A 179 -10.04 22.15 -0.75
N ALA A 180 -9.35 22.54 0.34
CA ALA A 180 -8.44 21.68 1.10
C ALA A 180 -7.59 20.79 0.17
N SER A 181 -7.57 19.46 0.36
CA SER A 181 -6.89 18.50 -0.52
C SER A 181 -7.86 17.67 -1.37
N TYR A 182 -9.07 18.18 -1.66
CA TYR A 182 -10.01 17.50 -2.56
C TYR A 182 -9.48 17.30 -3.99
N PRO A 183 -8.71 18.22 -4.59
CA PRO A 183 -8.11 17.98 -5.90
C PRO A 183 -7.14 16.78 -5.90
N ALA A 184 -6.30 16.66 -4.87
CA ALA A 184 -5.45 15.47 -4.68
C ALA A 184 -6.28 14.19 -4.48
N LEU A 185 -7.37 14.24 -3.71
CA LEU A 185 -8.29 13.10 -3.57
C LEU A 185 -8.88 12.68 -4.92
N LEU A 186 -9.37 13.64 -5.72
CA LEU A 186 -9.94 13.34 -7.03
C LEU A 186 -8.90 12.73 -7.97
N ALA A 187 -7.69 13.29 -8.01
CA ALA A 187 -6.59 12.73 -8.80
C ALA A 187 -6.22 11.31 -8.35
N TYR A 188 -6.29 11.03 -7.03
CA TYR A 188 -6.10 9.69 -6.50
C TYR A 188 -7.24 8.73 -6.87
N VAL A 189 -8.50 9.18 -6.84
CA VAL A 189 -9.65 8.38 -7.32
C VAL A 189 -9.49 8.03 -8.80
N VAL A 190 -9.06 8.99 -9.63
CA VAL A 190 -8.80 8.74 -11.07
C VAL A 190 -7.65 7.76 -11.27
N LEU A 191 -6.58 7.84 -10.47
CA LEU A 191 -5.47 6.87 -10.49
C LEU A 191 -5.96 5.45 -10.20
N ILE A 192 -6.72 5.27 -9.12
CA ILE A 192 -7.27 3.97 -8.73
C ILE A 192 -8.29 3.48 -9.77
N ALA A 193 -9.13 4.37 -10.30
CA ALA A 193 -10.06 3.99 -11.35
C ALA A 193 -9.35 3.51 -12.63
N LEU A 194 -8.23 4.12 -12.98
CA LEU A 194 -7.38 3.65 -14.07
C LEU A 194 -6.79 2.27 -13.77
N GLU A 195 -6.33 2.06 -12.55
CA GLU A 195 -5.78 0.76 -12.11
C GLU A 195 -6.82 -0.35 -12.22
N LEU A 196 -8.04 -0.08 -11.74
CA LEU A 196 -9.10 -1.06 -11.66
C LEU A 196 -9.81 -1.29 -13.00
N PHE A 197 -10.16 -0.22 -13.71
CA PHE A 197 -11.03 -0.28 -14.89
C PHE A 197 -10.30 -0.05 -16.20
N GLY A 198 -9.00 0.27 -16.15
CA GLY A 198 -8.18 0.45 -17.34
C GLY A 198 -7.95 -0.87 -18.08
N ALA A 199 -7.62 -0.78 -19.37
CA ALA A 199 -7.36 -1.95 -20.21
C ALA A 199 -5.97 -2.58 -19.98
N ALA A 200 -5.28 -2.20 -18.90
CA ALA A 200 -3.91 -2.60 -18.58
C ALA A 200 -2.89 -2.38 -19.72
N ARG A 201 -3.10 -1.37 -20.57
CA ARG A 201 -2.21 -1.06 -21.70
C ARG A 201 -1.09 -0.12 -21.25
N PRO A 202 0.16 -0.32 -21.70
CA PRO A 202 1.25 0.60 -21.37
C PRO A 202 0.99 2.05 -21.80
N ARG A 203 0.28 2.22 -22.92
CA ARG A 203 -0.15 3.53 -23.40
C ARG A 203 -1.04 4.27 -22.41
N ASP A 204 -1.90 3.58 -21.68
CA ASP A 204 -2.82 4.21 -20.73
C ASP A 204 -2.03 4.80 -19.54
N ALA A 205 -0.99 4.10 -19.06
CA ALA A 205 -0.08 4.62 -18.02
C ALA A 205 0.73 5.83 -18.52
N GLY A 206 1.26 5.77 -19.75
CA GLY A 206 1.98 6.90 -20.36
C GLY A 206 1.09 8.14 -20.55
N LEU A 207 -0.14 7.93 -21.03
CA LEU A 207 -1.13 8.99 -21.19
C LEU A 207 -1.59 9.56 -19.84
N PHE A 208 -1.75 8.72 -18.81
CA PHE A 208 -2.08 9.18 -17.46
C PHE A 208 -0.98 10.08 -16.90
N LEU A 209 0.29 9.68 -16.99
CA LEU A 209 1.42 10.50 -16.53
C LEU A 209 1.54 11.82 -17.29
N ALA A 210 1.32 11.79 -18.61
CA ALA A 210 1.27 13.02 -19.43
C ALA A 210 0.10 13.92 -19.01
N GLY A 211 -1.09 13.33 -18.81
CA GLY A 211 -2.28 14.02 -18.30
C GLY A 211 -2.06 14.60 -16.90
N TYR A 212 -1.36 13.87 -16.02
CA TYR A 212 -1.00 14.33 -14.68
C TYR A 212 -0.01 15.50 -14.73
N ALA A 213 0.94 15.51 -15.67
CA ALA A 213 1.82 16.66 -15.89
C ALA A 213 1.05 17.89 -16.42
N ILE A 214 0.06 17.70 -17.29
CA ILE A 214 -0.83 18.77 -17.76
C ILE A 214 -1.68 19.30 -16.60
N TYR A 215 -2.24 18.40 -15.78
CA TYR A 215 -2.97 18.75 -14.56
C TYR A 215 -2.08 19.54 -13.59
N ALA A 216 -0.80 19.16 -13.46
CA ALA A 216 0.18 19.90 -12.67
C ALA A 216 0.39 21.32 -13.19
N LEU A 217 0.59 21.45 -14.51
CA LEU A 217 0.80 22.74 -15.15
C LEU A 217 -0.43 23.64 -15.01
N ALA A 218 -1.63 23.12 -15.29
CA ALA A 218 -2.88 23.85 -15.19
C ALA A 218 -3.16 24.30 -13.74
N GLY A 219 -3.00 23.39 -12.76
CA GLY A 219 -3.18 23.71 -11.35
C GLY A 219 -2.20 24.77 -10.85
N ALA A 220 -0.93 24.68 -11.25
CA ALA A 220 0.10 25.66 -10.89
C ALA A 220 -0.10 27.02 -11.60
N LEU A 221 -0.53 27.04 -12.86
CA LEU A 221 -0.90 28.28 -13.56
C LEU A 221 -2.08 28.99 -12.87
N CYS A 222 -3.07 28.23 -12.41
CA CYS A 222 -4.25 28.79 -11.75
C CYS A 222 -3.95 29.25 -10.31
N PHE A 223 -3.30 28.43 -9.49
CA PHE A 223 -3.21 28.66 -8.04
C PHE A 223 -1.78 28.81 -7.49
N GLY A 224 -0.78 28.66 -8.35
CA GLY A 224 0.64 28.75 -7.99
C GLY A 224 1.25 27.37 -7.71
N ARG A 225 2.55 27.24 -7.98
CA ARG A 225 3.30 25.99 -7.82
C ARG A 225 3.22 25.43 -6.40
N GLN A 226 3.35 26.28 -5.38
CA GLN A 226 3.31 25.83 -3.99
C GLN A 226 1.93 25.28 -3.61
N ALA A 227 0.85 25.97 -3.99
CA ALA A 227 -0.51 25.50 -3.73
C ALA A 227 -0.79 24.16 -4.42
N TRP A 228 -0.25 23.95 -5.63
CA TRP A 228 -0.35 22.67 -6.32
C TRP A 228 0.34 21.53 -5.54
N LEU A 229 1.59 21.74 -5.11
CA LEU A 229 2.35 20.73 -4.36
C LEU A 229 1.70 20.36 -3.02
N ASP A 230 1.05 21.33 -2.37
CA ASP A 230 0.42 21.15 -1.07
C ASP A 230 -0.96 20.46 -1.16
N HIS A 231 -1.76 20.78 -2.19
CA HIS A 231 -3.19 20.44 -2.24
C HIS A 231 -3.66 19.60 -3.44
N PHE A 232 -2.91 19.60 -4.54
CA PHE A 232 -3.30 18.95 -5.80
C PHE A 232 -2.51 17.68 -6.09
N ASP A 233 -1.26 17.62 -5.62
CA ASP A 233 -0.37 16.50 -5.87
C ASP A 233 -0.76 15.27 -5.03
N ALA A 234 -1.47 14.31 -5.64
CA ALA A 234 -1.91 13.07 -5.02
C ALA A 234 -0.74 12.22 -4.52
N PHE A 235 0.31 12.05 -5.33
CA PHE A 235 1.51 11.30 -4.94
C PHE A 235 2.23 11.98 -3.78
N GLY A 236 2.33 13.31 -3.82
CA GLY A 236 2.86 14.11 -2.71
C GLY A 236 2.06 13.93 -1.42
N VAL A 237 0.73 13.97 -1.48
CA VAL A 237 -0.13 13.75 -0.30
C VAL A 237 0.00 12.32 0.24
N LEU A 238 -0.02 11.30 -0.63
CA LEU A 238 0.19 9.89 -0.25
C LEU A 238 1.53 9.70 0.47
N CYS A 239 2.61 10.15 -0.15
CA CYS A 239 3.96 10.01 0.39
C CYS A 239 4.11 10.77 1.72
N ARG A 240 3.58 12.00 1.83
CA ARG A 240 3.59 12.77 3.08
C ARG A 240 2.81 12.11 4.20
N LEU A 241 1.65 11.53 3.90
CA LEU A 241 0.85 10.78 4.87
C LEU A 241 1.62 9.54 5.34
N CYS A 242 2.08 8.70 4.41
CA CYS A 242 2.83 7.48 4.73
C CYS A 242 4.15 7.78 5.45
N ALA A 243 4.82 8.87 5.10
CA ALA A 243 6.02 9.34 5.76
C ALA A 243 5.81 9.59 7.26
N ARG A 244 4.59 9.83 7.76
CA ARG A 244 4.33 9.97 9.22
C ARG A 244 4.61 8.70 10.01
N LEU A 245 4.59 7.53 9.37
CA LEU A 245 4.94 6.26 9.99
C LEU A 245 6.47 6.04 10.06
N SER A 246 7.26 6.85 9.34
CA SER A 246 8.70 6.68 9.30
C SER A 246 9.39 7.07 10.62
N PRO A 247 10.40 6.29 11.05
CA PRO A 247 11.29 6.66 12.13
C PRO A 247 12.29 7.76 11.75
N LEU A 248 12.24 8.31 10.53
CA LEU A 248 13.12 9.37 10.05
C LEU A 248 12.29 10.61 9.65
N ALA A 249 12.81 11.79 9.96
CA ALA A 249 12.26 13.07 9.57
C ALA A 249 13.28 13.89 8.80
N TRP A 250 12.80 14.57 7.77
CA TRP A 250 13.61 15.40 6.88
C TRP A 250 13.32 16.86 7.18
N ARG A 251 14.35 17.64 7.48
CA ARG A 251 14.23 19.07 7.80
C ARG A 251 15.15 19.89 6.91
N LEU A 252 14.55 20.81 6.14
CA LEU A 252 15.31 21.81 5.39
C LEU A 252 15.98 22.79 6.37
N LEU A 253 17.30 22.93 6.26
CA LEU A 253 18.10 23.87 7.04
C LEU A 253 18.20 25.23 6.35
N PRO A 254 18.52 26.31 7.07
CA PRO A 254 18.77 27.63 6.48
C PRO A 254 19.87 27.64 5.41
N THR A 255 20.83 26.72 5.51
CA THR A 255 21.93 26.52 4.55
C THR A 255 21.48 25.86 3.24
N ARG A 256 20.19 25.55 3.07
CA ARG A 256 19.60 24.72 2.00
C ARG A 256 19.99 23.24 2.03
N ASP A 257 20.81 22.82 2.99
CA ASP A 257 21.03 21.40 3.27
C ASP A 257 19.77 20.78 3.87
N VAL A 258 19.64 19.46 3.77
CA VAL A 258 18.58 18.73 4.47
C VAL A 258 19.19 17.87 5.57
N ALA A 259 18.68 18.03 6.79
CA ALA A 259 19.02 17.18 7.92
C ALA A 259 18.02 16.04 8.04
N ILE A 260 18.54 14.81 8.09
CA ILE A 260 17.79 13.61 8.46
C ILE A 260 17.99 13.39 9.94
N VAL A 261 16.88 13.37 10.69
CA VAL A 261 16.87 13.16 12.13
C VAL A 261 15.94 11.99 12.47
N PRO A 262 16.29 11.12 13.42
CA PRO A 262 15.34 10.10 13.86
C PRO A 262 14.08 10.76 14.44
N ARG A 263 12.92 10.12 14.38
CA ARG A 263 11.64 10.63 14.88
C ARG A 263 10.86 9.46 15.50
N ASN A 264 10.10 9.74 16.55
CA ASN A 264 9.11 8.78 17.02
C ASN A 264 7.81 9.01 16.22
N PRO A 265 7.42 8.09 15.31
CA PRO A 265 6.27 8.28 14.43
C PRO A 265 4.95 8.39 15.20
N VAL A 266 4.81 7.62 16.29
CA VAL A 266 3.58 7.61 17.09
C VAL A 266 3.42 8.95 17.82
N ALA A 267 4.51 9.48 18.38
CA ALA A 267 4.50 10.78 19.03
C ALA A 267 4.18 11.92 18.04
N ASP A 268 4.67 11.82 16.80
CA ASP A 268 4.39 12.76 15.71
C ASP A 268 2.92 12.71 15.27
N ILE A 269 2.39 11.50 15.06
CA ILE A 269 0.97 11.26 14.74
C ILE A 269 0.07 11.82 15.84
N ALA A 270 0.40 11.54 17.11
CA ALA A 270 -0.34 12.08 18.24
C ALA A 270 -0.29 13.61 18.31
N SER A 271 0.82 14.22 17.87
CA SER A 271 1.02 15.67 17.86
C SER A 271 0.28 16.42 16.77
N ALA A 272 -0.19 15.70 15.75
CA ALA A 272 -0.73 16.32 14.56
C ALA A 272 -2.01 17.11 14.91
N PRO A 273 -2.17 18.34 14.38
CA PRO A 273 -3.43 19.04 14.49
C PRO A 273 -4.55 18.28 13.75
N PRO A 274 -5.82 18.53 14.07
CA PRO A 274 -6.94 17.93 13.35
C PRO A 274 -6.87 18.21 11.85
N PHE A 275 -7.02 17.17 11.04
CA PHE A 275 -6.92 17.28 9.59
C PHE A 275 -8.22 17.79 8.96
N ASP A 276 -8.16 18.20 7.70
CA ASP A 276 -9.36 18.53 6.93
C ASP A 276 -10.16 17.28 6.56
N ALA A 277 -11.48 17.46 6.33
CA ALA A 277 -12.36 16.37 5.91
C ALA A 277 -11.87 15.66 4.63
N SER A 278 -11.20 16.39 3.74
CA SER A 278 -10.57 15.82 2.53
C SER A 278 -9.55 14.73 2.86
N ILE A 279 -8.74 14.88 3.91
CA ILE A 279 -7.75 13.88 4.33
C ILE A 279 -8.43 12.68 5.00
N VAL A 280 -9.52 12.91 5.74
CA VAL A 280 -10.32 11.82 6.29
C VAL A 280 -10.87 10.95 5.15
N MET A 281 -11.49 11.56 4.14
CA MET A 281 -11.96 10.86 2.95
C MET A 281 -10.82 10.21 2.17
N PHE A 282 -9.66 10.87 2.10
CA PHE A 282 -8.47 10.32 1.45
C PHE A 282 -7.99 9.03 2.10
N LEU A 283 -7.87 9.00 3.43
CA LEU A 283 -7.44 7.80 4.16
C LEU A 283 -8.51 6.70 4.14
N SER A 284 -9.79 7.06 4.25
CA SER A 284 -10.88 6.09 4.07
C SER A 284 -10.90 5.50 2.67
N PHE A 285 -10.67 6.31 1.64
CA PHE A 285 -10.59 5.86 0.25
C PHE A 285 -9.34 5.03 -0.02
N MET A 286 -8.19 5.39 0.55
CA MET A 286 -6.96 4.60 0.48
C MET A 286 -7.18 3.18 1.02
N LEU A 287 -7.89 3.04 2.14
CA LEU A 287 -8.22 1.72 2.69
C LEU A 287 -9.26 0.97 1.83
N SER A 288 -10.33 1.67 1.42
CA SER A 288 -11.46 1.03 0.73
C SER A 288 -11.14 0.64 -0.71
N SER A 289 -10.29 1.41 -1.41
CA SER A 289 -9.83 1.09 -2.77
C SER A 289 -9.09 -0.23 -2.83
N THR A 290 -8.11 -0.45 -1.95
CA THR A 290 -7.39 -1.73 -1.88
C THR A 290 -8.33 -2.86 -1.43
N ALA A 291 -9.24 -2.61 -0.49
CA ALA A 291 -10.21 -3.63 -0.07
C ALA A 291 -11.18 -4.01 -1.21
N TYR A 292 -11.59 -3.05 -2.02
CA TYR A 292 -12.39 -3.29 -3.21
C TYR A 292 -11.62 -4.06 -4.27
N ASP A 293 -10.36 -3.69 -4.53
CA ASP A 293 -9.48 -4.40 -5.47
C ASP A 293 -9.34 -5.88 -5.10
N GLY A 294 -9.00 -6.15 -3.83
CA GLY A 294 -8.89 -7.53 -3.33
C GLY A 294 -10.20 -8.32 -3.33
N LEU A 295 -11.35 -7.64 -3.32
CA LEU A 295 -12.67 -8.28 -3.31
C LEU A 295 -13.22 -8.52 -4.73
N ARG A 296 -13.01 -7.57 -5.65
CA ARG A 296 -13.69 -7.52 -6.95
C ARG A 296 -13.47 -8.78 -7.80
N ASP A 297 -12.25 -9.29 -7.79
CA ASP A 297 -11.86 -10.43 -8.62
C ASP A 297 -12.03 -11.78 -7.89
N THR A 298 -12.72 -11.80 -6.75
CA THR A 298 -13.03 -13.03 -6.02
C THR A 298 -14.25 -13.75 -6.58
N ALA A 299 -14.23 -15.09 -6.55
CA ALA A 299 -15.34 -15.91 -7.01
C ALA A 299 -16.64 -15.60 -6.24
N THR A 300 -16.52 -15.29 -4.95
CA THR A 300 -17.64 -14.91 -4.09
C THR A 300 -18.29 -13.61 -4.55
N TRP A 301 -17.49 -12.59 -4.88
CA TRP A 301 -17.99 -11.30 -5.35
C TRP A 301 -18.65 -11.41 -6.73
N ASN A 302 -17.99 -12.09 -7.67
CA ASN A 302 -18.55 -12.32 -9.00
C ASN A 302 -19.84 -13.14 -8.94
N THR A 303 -19.89 -14.18 -8.11
CA THR A 303 -21.11 -15.00 -7.93
C THR A 303 -22.25 -14.17 -7.35
N PHE A 304 -21.97 -13.28 -6.39
CA PHE A 304 -22.99 -12.39 -5.83
C PHE A 304 -23.60 -11.48 -6.90
N PHE A 305 -22.77 -10.85 -7.74
CA PHE A 305 -23.26 -10.03 -8.85
C PHE A 305 -24.15 -10.84 -9.80
N TRP A 306 -23.67 -11.97 -10.30
CA TRP A 306 -24.38 -12.75 -11.32
C TRP A 306 -25.64 -13.46 -10.80
N ARG A 307 -25.70 -13.81 -9.51
CA ARG A 307 -26.86 -14.52 -8.93
C ARG A 307 -27.86 -13.61 -8.24
N ALA A 308 -27.41 -12.53 -7.60
CA ALA A 308 -28.29 -11.68 -6.80
C ALA A 308 -28.64 -10.36 -7.51
N ILE A 309 -27.73 -9.78 -8.29
CA ILE A 309 -27.91 -8.45 -8.89
C ILE A 309 -28.40 -8.55 -10.33
N TYR A 310 -27.76 -9.41 -11.15
CA TYR A 310 -28.05 -9.50 -12.57
C TYR A 310 -29.49 -9.98 -12.89
N PRO A 311 -30.05 -11.02 -12.23
CA PRO A 311 -31.36 -11.55 -12.62
C PRO A 311 -32.53 -10.57 -12.45
N PRO A 312 -32.63 -9.78 -11.35
CA PRO A 312 -33.64 -8.72 -11.23
C PRO A 312 -33.56 -7.68 -12.34
N ILE A 313 -32.35 -7.29 -12.77
CA ILE A 313 -32.15 -6.27 -13.81
C ILE A 313 -32.61 -6.80 -15.17
N VAL A 314 -32.27 -8.06 -15.49
CA VAL A 314 -32.76 -8.73 -16.72
C VAL A 314 -34.28 -8.90 -16.67
N GLY A 315 -34.87 -9.12 -15.49
CA GLY A 315 -36.32 -9.17 -15.31
C GLY A 315 -37.01 -7.84 -15.66
N LEU A 316 -36.37 -6.71 -15.35
CA LEU A 316 -36.86 -5.37 -15.70
C LEU A 316 -36.58 -4.98 -17.16
N PHE A 317 -35.49 -5.46 -17.73
CA PHE A 317 -35.07 -5.17 -19.11
C PHE A 317 -34.73 -6.46 -19.86
N PRO A 318 -35.73 -7.18 -20.42
CA PRO A 318 -35.53 -8.47 -21.08
C PRO A 318 -34.56 -8.44 -22.27
N ALA A 319 -34.36 -7.28 -22.89
CA ALA A 319 -33.40 -7.07 -23.97
C ALA A 319 -31.95 -7.40 -23.57
N LEU A 320 -31.61 -7.27 -22.27
CA LEU A 320 -30.29 -7.61 -21.72
C LEU A 320 -29.98 -9.11 -21.74
N LYS A 321 -30.98 -9.98 -21.91
CA LYS A 321 -30.77 -11.43 -21.85
C LYS A 321 -29.94 -11.95 -23.03
N ASN A 322 -30.06 -11.32 -24.20
CA ASN A 322 -29.52 -11.82 -25.46
C ASN A 322 -28.44 -10.90 -26.06
N ASP A 323 -28.17 -9.75 -25.45
CA ASP A 323 -27.18 -8.78 -25.92
C ASP A 323 -25.99 -8.69 -24.97
N TYR A 324 -24.96 -9.47 -25.27
CA TYR A 324 -23.73 -9.54 -24.48
C TYR A 324 -22.98 -8.19 -24.40
N ALA A 325 -23.15 -7.30 -25.38
CA ALA A 325 -22.50 -5.99 -25.35
C ALA A 325 -23.13 -5.11 -24.26
N ILE A 326 -24.46 -5.06 -24.21
CA ILE A 326 -25.18 -4.29 -23.18
C ILE A 326 -24.98 -4.91 -21.79
N SER A 327 -24.92 -6.25 -21.69
CA SER A 327 -24.57 -6.92 -20.43
C SER A 327 -23.17 -6.52 -19.93
N GLY A 328 -22.20 -6.36 -20.84
CA GLY A 328 -20.85 -5.89 -20.50
C GLY A 328 -20.82 -4.46 -19.97
N GLU A 329 -21.55 -3.54 -20.60
CA GLU A 329 -21.70 -2.17 -20.13
C GLU A 329 -22.39 -2.10 -18.76
N LEU A 330 -23.39 -2.94 -18.53
CA LEU A 330 -24.07 -3.05 -17.25
C LEU A 330 -23.14 -3.58 -16.14
N VAL A 331 -22.31 -4.58 -16.44
CA VAL A 331 -21.29 -5.07 -15.50
C VAL A 331 -20.33 -3.95 -15.13
N LEU A 332 -19.84 -3.20 -16.12
CA LEU A 332 -18.95 -2.07 -15.88
C LEU A 332 -19.62 -0.97 -15.03
N ALA A 333 -20.87 -0.61 -15.35
CA ALA A 333 -21.64 0.34 -14.55
C ALA A 333 -21.86 -0.15 -13.11
N GLY A 334 -22.14 -1.45 -12.93
CA GLY A 334 -22.23 -2.09 -11.62
C GLY A 334 -20.92 -2.07 -10.85
N GLN A 335 -19.78 -2.27 -11.53
CA GLN A 335 -18.46 -2.15 -10.93
C GLN A 335 -18.18 -0.71 -10.46
N TRP A 336 -18.48 0.31 -11.28
CA TRP A 336 -18.36 1.71 -10.86
C TRP A 336 -19.27 2.07 -9.68
N ALA A 337 -20.52 1.61 -9.71
CA ALA A 337 -21.47 1.84 -8.63
C ALA A 337 -21.01 1.18 -7.32
N THR A 338 -20.52 -0.06 -7.38
CA THR A 338 -20.00 -0.77 -6.21
C THR A 338 -18.70 -0.18 -5.70
N PHE A 339 -17.81 0.27 -6.57
CA PHE A 339 -16.59 1.00 -6.20
C PHE A 339 -16.91 2.27 -5.39
N ALA A 340 -17.85 3.10 -5.89
CA ALA A 340 -18.31 4.27 -5.15
C ALA A 340 -19.02 3.89 -3.84
N ALA A 341 -19.87 2.86 -3.86
CA ALA A 341 -20.60 2.40 -2.68
C ALA A 341 -19.65 1.90 -1.57
N VAL A 342 -18.62 1.12 -1.92
CA VAL A 342 -17.61 0.62 -0.96
C VAL A 342 -16.79 1.78 -0.40
N ALA A 343 -16.41 2.75 -1.23
CA ALA A 343 -15.73 3.95 -0.76
C ALA A 343 -16.56 4.75 0.27
N LEU A 344 -17.84 4.97 -0.02
CA LEU A 344 -18.78 5.63 0.88
C LEU A 344 -19.07 4.80 2.13
N ALA A 345 -19.15 3.47 2.01
CA ALA A 345 -19.39 2.57 3.14
C ALA A 345 -18.23 2.61 4.14
N TYR A 346 -16.98 2.56 3.69
CA TYR A 346 -15.81 2.66 4.57
C TYR A 346 -15.70 4.03 5.26
N TYR A 347 -15.98 5.12 4.52
CA TYR A 347 -16.03 6.45 5.10
C TYR A 347 -17.16 6.57 6.14
N GLY A 348 -18.35 6.06 5.82
CA GLY A 348 -19.52 6.04 6.71
C GLY A 348 -19.30 5.18 7.95
N LEU A 349 -18.64 4.03 7.80
CA LEU A 349 -18.24 3.15 8.89
C LEU A 349 -17.29 3.89 9.84
N PHE A 350 -16.22 4.48 9.30
CA PHE A 350 -15.27 5.26 10.09
C PHE A 350 -15.94 6.43 10.81
N ALA A 351 -16.74 7.22 10.08
CA ALA A 351 -17.47 8.35 10.64
C ALA A 351 -18.47 7.90 11.74
N GLY A 352 -19.17 6.79 11.53
CA GLY A 352 -20.10 6.18 12.48
C GLY A 352 -19.42 5.77 13.79
N PHE A 353 -18.29 5.06 13.70
CA PHE A 353 -17.52 4.68 14.89
C PHE A 353 -16.89 5.90 15.58
N CYS A 354 -16.52 6.95 14.84
CA CYS A 354 -16.11 8.23 15.42
C CYS A 354 -17.25 8.94 16.16
N THR A 355 -18.48 8.94 15.61
CA THR A 355 -19.65 9.48 16.31
C THR A 355 -19.97 8.70 17.59
N LEU A 356 -19.88 7.36 17.56
CA LEU A 356 -20.04 6.54 18.77
C LEU A 356 -18.97 6.84 19.81
N GLY A 357 -17.71 7.01 19.38
CA GLY A 357 -16.61 7.44 20.24
C GLY A 357 -16.86 8.79 20.91
N ALA A 358 -17.35 9.77 20.14
CA ALA A 358 -17.70 11.11 20.63
C ALA A 358 -18.87 11.08 21.64
N ILE A 359 -19.92 10.29 21.39
CA ILE A 359 -21.05 10.11 22.31
C ILE A 359 -20.58 9.46 23.62
N GLY A 360 -19.82 8.37 23.51
CA GLY A 360 -19.27 7.66 24.68
C GLY A 360 -18.34 8.54 25.53
N ALA A 361 -17.82 9.63 24.97
CA ALA A 361 -16.85 10.50 25.64
C ALA A 361 -17.50 11.49 26.58
N ARG A 362 -18.82 11.69 26.43
CA ARG A 362 -19.48 12.93 26.84
C ARG A 362 -18.66 14.16 26.41
N SER A 363 -17.87 14.03 25.34
CA SER A 363 -16.99 15.10 24.90
C SER A 363 -17.85 16.17 24.27
N ALA A 364 -17.47 17.43 24.44
CA ALA A 364 -18.09 18.54 23.73
C ALA A 364 -17.83 18.52 22.20
N LEU A 365 -17.18 17.47 21.67
CA LEU A 365 -16.82 17.36 20.26
C LEU A 365 -17.90 16.64 19.47
N ASP A 366 -18.28 17.23 18.33
CA ASP A 366 -19.06 16.55 17.29
C ASP A 366 -18.21 15.43 16.64
N GLY A 367 -18.87 14.36 16.18
CA GLY A 367 -18.23 13.20 15.57
C GLY A 367 -17.38 13.54 14.35
N ARG A 368 -17.68 14.63 13.63
CA ARG A 368 -16.83 15.14 12.54
C ARG A 368 -15.49 15.66 13.04
N THR A 369 -15.48 16.39 14.15
CA THR A 369 -14.25 16.88 14.77
C THR A 369 -13.43 15.71 15.32
N PHE A 370 -14.11 14.73 15.90
CA PHE A 370 -13.49 13.48 16.34
C PHE A 370 -12.84 12.72 15.17
N ALA A 371 -13.55 12.55 14.04
CA ALA A 371 -13.02 11.91 12.84
C ALA A 371 -11.78 12.61 12.28
N ARG A 372 -11.78 13.96 12.24
CA ARG A 372 -10.64 14.78 11.81
C ARG A 372 -9.41 14.61 12.70
N GLN A 373 -9.62 14.37 13.98
CA GLN A 373 -8.57 14.18 14.97
C GLN A 373 -8.00 12.76 14.93
N PHE A 374 -8.84 11.75 14.75
CA PHE A 374 -8.46 10.34 14.81
C PHE A 374 -8.18 9.68 13.44
N CYS A 375 -8.36 10.40 12.32
CA CYS A 375 -8.19 9.83 10.97
C CYS A 375 -6.86 9.12 10.70
N LEU A 376 -5.77 9.53 11.36
CA LEU A 376 -4.46 8.89 11.21
C LEU A 376 -4.40 7.45 11.76
N LEU A 377 -5.43 6.97 12.48
CA LEU A 377 -5.52 5.54 12.82
C LEU A 377 -5.74 4.65 11.58
N LEU A 378 -6.36 5.18 10.52
CA LEU A 378 -6.56 4.45 9.27
C LEU A 378 -5.26 4.26 8.49
N LEU A 379 -4.28 5.16 8.67
CA LEU A 379 -3.04 5.18 7.91
C LEU A 379 -2.21 3.88 8.02
N PRO A 380 -1.85 3.38 9.22
CA PRO A 380 -1.10 2.13 9.33
C PRO A 380 -1.92 0.93 8.86
N ILE A 381 -3.25 0.93 9.03
CA ILE A 381 -4.13 -0.13 8.53
C ILE A 381 -4.07 -0.18 6.99
N ALA A 382 -4.30 0.96 6.34
CA ALA A 382 -4.31 1.08 4.88
C ALA A 382 -2.95 0.74 4.26
N LEU A 383 -1.84 1.24 4.85
CA LEU A 383 -0.50 0.97 4.34
C LEU A 383 -0.16 -0.53 4.42
N PHE A 384 -0.36 -1.17 5.57
CA PHE A 384 -0.01 -2.58 5.72
C PHE A 384 -0.92 -3.49 4.91
N TYR A 385 -2.20 -3.14 4.76
CA TYR A 385 -3.09 -3.86 3.85
C TYR A 385 -2.64 -3.73 2.40
N ASN A 386 -2.24 -2.53 1.97
CA ASN A 386 -1.64 -2.31 0.65
C ASN A 386 -0.37 -3.15 0.45
N VAL A 387 0.55 -3.15 1.42
CA VAL A 387 1.78 -3.97 1.35
C VAL A 387 1.43 -5.46 1.24
N CYS A 388 0.43 -5.95 1.98
CA CYS A 388 0.02 -7.35 1.90
C CYS A 388 -0.54 -7.71 0.53
N HIS A 389 -1.41 -6.85 -0.01
CA HIS A 389 -2.08 -7.04 -1.29
C HIS A 389 -1.09 -7.09 -2.46
N TYR A 390 -0.12 -6.17 -2.49
CA TYR A 390 0.88 -6.10 -3.58
C TYR A 390 2.19 -6.85 -3.28
N PHE A 391 2.27 -7.62 -2.19
CA PHE A 391 3.50 -8.28 -1.76
C PHE A 391 4.08 -9.19 -2.85
N THR A 392 3.26 -10.10 -3.38
CA THR A 392 3.68 -11.07 -4.39
C THR A 392 4.02 -10.38 -5.71
N LEU A 393 3.20 -9.41 -6.12
CA LEU A 393 3.43 -8.60 -7.31
C LEU A 393 4.80 -7.90 -7.25
N PHE A 394 5.13 -7.29 -6.12
CA PHE A 394 6.38 -6.57 -5.93
C PHE A 394 7.60 -7.51 -5.95
N ILE A 395 7.48 -8.71 -5.37
CA ILE A 395 8.56 -9.72 -5.38
C ILE A 395 8.78 -10.30 -6.79
N ASP A 396 7.70 -10.61 -7.50
CA ASP A 396 7.78 -11.26 -8.81
C ASP A 396 8.22 -10.29 -9.92
N GLN A 397 7.66 -9.09 -9.94
CA GLN A 397 7.91 -8.12 -11.01
C GLN A 397 8.92 -7.03 -10.63
N GLY A 398 9.21 -6.82 -9.34
CA GLY A 398 10.12 -5.76 -8.89
C GLY A 398 11.51 -5.88 -9.51
N ARG A 399 12.04 -7.10 -9.68
CA ARG A 399 13.36 -7.36 -10.26
C ARG A 399 13.44 -7.07 -11.77
N GLN A 400 12.31 -7.11 -12.48
CA GLN A 400 12.27 -6.89 -13.93
C GLN A 400 12.67 -5.47 -14.31
N ILE A 401 12.63 -4.52 -13.38
CA ILE A 401 12.96 -3.12 -13.63
C ILE A 401 14.35 -2.91 -14.22
N PHE A 402 15.35 -3.71 -13.82
CA PHE A 402 16.70 -3.58 -14.34
C PHE A 402 16.77 -4.00 -15.81
N ALA A 403 16.07 -5.07 -16.19
CA ALA A 403 15.96 -5.47 -17.59
C ALA A 403 15.20 -4.42 -18.41
N LEU A 404 14.08 -3.91 -17.89
CA LEU A 404 13.27 -2.89 -18.54
C LEU A 404 14.00 -1.54 -18.67
N LEU A 405 14.90 -1.20 -17.76
CA LEU A 405 15.76 -0.01 -17.88
C LEU A 405 16.87 -0.20 -18.92
N SER A 406 17.29 -1.44 -19.19
CA SER A 406 18.28 -1.77 -20.23
C SER A 406 17.71 -1.64 -21.64
N ASP A 407 16.41 -1.93 -21.81
CA ASP A 407 15.64 -1.79 -23.05
C ASP A 407 14.31 -1.04 -22.84
N PRO A 408 14.33 0.27 -22.57
CA PRO A 408 13.14 1.01 -22.15
C PRO A 408 12.06 1.14 -23.22
N LEU A 409 12.39 0.96 -24.50
CA LEU A 409 11.43 1.01 -25.60
C LEU A 409 11.03 -0.39 -26.10
N GLY A 410 11.70 -1.45 -25.66
CA GLY A 410 11.46 -2.80 -26.15
C GLY A 410 11.96 -3.01 -27.59
N ILE A 411 13.06 -2.36 -27.97
CA ILE A 411 13.62 -2.39 -29.33
C ILE A 411 14.91 -3.22 -29.43
N GLY A 412 15.26 -3.95 -28.37
CA GLY A 412 16.43 -4.82 -28.31
C GLY A 412 17.70 -4.14 -27.81
N TRP A 413 17.59 -3.00 -27.11
CA TRP A 413 18.76 -2.38 -26.47
C TRP A 413 19.28 -3.21 -25.30
N ASN A 414 20.57 -3.03 -24.96
CA ASN A 414 21.14 -3.59 -23.74
C ASN A 414 22.07 -2.58 -23.05
N LEU A 415 21.51 -1.45 -22.63
CA LEU A 415 22.26 -0.33 -22.04
C LEU A 415 23.04 -0.73 -20.77
N LEU A 416 22.54 -1.71 -20.02
CA LEU A 416 23.12 -2.18 -18.75
C LEU A 416 23.93 -3.48 -18.88
N SER A 417 24.11 -4.00 -20.10
CA SER A 417 24.86 -5.23 -20.37
C SER A 417 24.43 -6.45 -19.53
N LEU A 418 23.11 -6.59 -19.28
CA LEU A 418 22.53 -7.66 -18.48
C LEU A 418 22.35 -8.94 -19.31
N ARG A 419 22.38 -10.11 -18.66
CA ARG A 419 22.22 -11.43 -19.33
C ARG A 419 20.74 -11.86 -19.34
N PRO A 420 20.21 -12.44 -20.44
CA PRO A 420 18.81 -12.87 -20.52
C PRO A 420 18.37 -13.89 -19.44
N ALA A 421 19.28 -14.69 -18.90
CA ALA A 421 18.99 -15.66 -17.84
C ALA A 421 18.72 -15.03 -16.45
N GLU A 422 18.99 -13.74 -16.27
CA GLU A 422 18.71 -13.00 -15.03
C GLU A 422 17.24 -12.52 -14.94
N TYR A 423 16.44 -12.79 -15.98
CA TYR A 423 15.07 -12.29 -16.18
C TYR A 423 13.96 -13.20 -15.63
N SER A 424 14.25 -14.46 -15.27
CA SER A 424 13.19 -15.41 -14.91
C SER A 424 12.45 -15.01 -13.62
N PRO A 425 11.11 -15.00 -13.62
CA PRO A 425 10.30 -14.76 -12.42
C PRO A 425 10.68 -15.72 -11.29
N THR A 426 10.81 -15.18 -10.09
CA THR A 426 11.16 -15.91 -8.86
C THR A 426 10.03 -16.81 -8.34
N SER A 427 8.91 -16.93 -9.07
CA SER A 427 7.67 -17.61 -8.65
C SER A 427 7.82 -19.10 -8.33
N LEU A 428 9.03 -19.66 -8.50
CA LEU A 428 9.41 -21.00 -8.09
C LEU A 428 10.04 -21.12 -6.69
N LEU A 429 10.19 -20.02 -5.91
CA LEU A 429 11.01 -20.04 -4.68
C LEU A 429 10.30 -19.73 -3.36
N VAL A 430 9.06 -19.21 -3.32
CA VAL A 430 8.38 -18.85 -2.06
C VAL A 430 7.12 -19.69 -1.84
N ASN A 431 7.11 -20.49 -0.77
CA ASN A 431 5.95 -21.29 -0.38
C ASN A 431 4.75 -20.39 -0.03
N VAL A 432 3.58 -20.69 -0.59
CA VAL A 432 2.33 -19.92 -0.40
C VAL A 432 1.94 -19.79 1.08
N GLY A 433 2.24 -20.79 1.91
CA GLY A 433 2.03 -20.72 3.36
C GLY A 433 2.90 -19.68 4.07
N TYR A 434 4.14 -19.48 3.64
CA TYR A 434 4.95 -18.38 4.17
C TYR A 434 4.39 -17.02 3.76
N VAL A 435 3.91 -16.88 2.53
CA VAL A 435 3.24 -15.66 2.05
C VAL A 435 2.01 -15.35 2.90
N TRP A 436 1.14 -16.35 3.12
CA TRP A 436 -0.05 -16.20 3.95
C TRP A 436 0.30 -15.75 5.37
N HIS A 437 1.22 -16.43 6.05
CA HIS A 437 1.60 -16.06 7.42
C HIS A 437 2.27 -14.68 7.49
N ALA A 438 3.08 -14.31 6.49
CA ALA A 438 3.67 -12.97 6.41
C ALA A 438 2.58 -11.90 6.25
N GLN A 439 1.60 -12.11 5.37
CA GLN A 439 0.47 -11.19 5.19
C GLN A 439 -0.38 -11.06 6.47
N VAL A 440 -0.69 -12.17 7.15
CA VAL A 440 -1.41 -12.12 8.44
C VAL A 440 -0.64 -11.30 9.49
N LEU A 441 0.67 -11.52 9.61
CA LEU A 441 1.51 -10.78 10.55
C LEU A 441 1.60 -9.29 10.21
N LEU A 442 1.72 -8.95 8.92
CA LEU A 442 1.74 -7.57 8.44
C LEU A 442 0.41 -6.86 8.71
N ILE A 443 -0.73 -7.49 8.40
CA ILE A 443 -2.06 -6.97 8.73
C ILE A 443 -2.13 -6.69 10.23
N LEU A 444 -1.77 -7.67 11.07
CA LEU A 444 -1.84 -7.52 12.52
C LEU A 444 -0.92 -6.40 13.03
N ALA A 445 0.29 -6.26 12.50
CA ALA A 445 1.22 -5.18 12.85
C ALA A 445 0.63 -3.79 12.55
N GLY A 446 0.02 -3.60 11.38
CA GLY A 446 -0.65 -2.35 11.01
C GLY A 446 -1.79 -1.99 11.97
N HIS A 447 -2.58 -2.98 12.39
CA HIS A 447 -3.70 -2.76 13.33
C HIS A 447 -3.22 -2.52 14.77
N ILE A 448 -2.17 -3.20 15.24
CA ILE A 448 -1.54 -2.92 16.55
C ILE A 448 -0.98 -1.49 16.58
N LEU A 449 -0.31 -1.06 15.50
CA LEU A 449 0.22 0.30 15.38
C LEU A 449 -0.93 1.33 15.37
N SER A 450 -2.06 1.01 14.74
CA SER A 450 -3.28 1.83 14.78
C SER A 450 -3.84 1.98 16.19
N VAL A 451 -3.91 0.90 16.97
CA VAL A 451 -4.34 0.92 18.38
C VAL A 451 -3.42 1.82 19.20
N TYR A 452 -2.10 1.69 19.03
CA TYR A 452 -1.12 2.49 19.76
C TYR A 452 -1.20 3.98 19.37
N ALA A 453 -1.34 4.30 18.07
CA ALA A 453 -1.54 5.66 17.59
C ALA A 453 -2.84 6.28 18.14
N THR A 454 -3.94 5.52 18.12
CA THR A 454 -5.24 5.93 18.66
C THR A 454 -5.12 6.29 20.14
N HIS A 455 -4.46 5.43 20.92
CA HIS A 455 -4.24 5.70 22.34
C HIS A 455 -3.36 6.93 22.57
N ALA A 456 -2.28 7.09 21.80
CA ALA A 456 -1.40 8.25 21.90
C ALA A 456 -2.11 9.58 21.56
N ILE A 457 -2.96 9.60 20.53
CA ILE A 457 -3.82 10.74 20.17
C ILE A 457 -4.78 11.07 21.33
N ALA A 458 -5.41 10.05 21.90
CA ALA A 458 -6.38 10.21 22.99
C ALA A 458 -5.74 10.80 24.26
N VAL A 459 -4.59 10.26 24.68
CA VAL A 459 -3.85 10.75 25.86
C VAL A 459 -3.35 12.19 25.65
N ARG A 460 -2.76 12.48 24.49
CA ARG A 460 -2.13 13.78 24.24
C ARG A 460 -3.11 14.94 24.20
N ASN A 461 -4.25 14.74 23.55
CA ASN A 461 -5.20 15.83 23.35
C ASN A 461 -6.01 16.15 24.62
N ARG A 462 -5.83 15.40 25.73
CA ARG A 462 -6.55 15.60 26.99
C ARG A 462 -8.08 15.65 26.82
N VAL A 463 -8.60 15.19 25.69
CA VAL A 463 -10.00 15.37 25.24
C VAL A 463 -10.99 14.60 26.12
N LEU A 464 -10.53 13.77 27.06
CA LEU A 464 -11.32 12.76 27.78
C LEU A 464 -11.06 12.78 29.29
N ALA A 465 -11.41 13.87 29.98
CA ALA A 465 -11.35 13.98 31.45
C ALA A 465 -12.40 13.10 32.20
N GLY A 466 -12.96 12.11 31.51
CA GLY A 466 -13.76 10.97 32.00
C GLY A 466 -13.38 9.71 31.20
N THR A 467 -13.43 8.54 31.84
CA THR A 467 -12.73 7.28 31.49
C THR A 467 -12.22 7.16 30.03
N VAL A 468 -10.93 7.46 29.83
CA VAL A 468 -10.11 7.30 28.60
C VAL A 468 -10.41 6.02 27.80
N VAL A 469 -10.85 4.96 28.50
CA VAL A 469 -11.27 3.67 27.97
C VAL A 469 -12.50 3.76 27.07
N GLY A 470 -13.57 4.45 27.49
CA GLY A 470 -14.82 4.57 26.70
C GLY A 470 -14.56 5.19 25.32
N ASN A 471 -13.54 6.04 25.25
CA ASN A 471 -12.92 6.71 24.08
C ASN A 471 -12.74 5.82 22.89
N GLN A 472 -12.13 4.71 23.24
CA GLN A 472 -11.32 3.93 22.35
C GLN A 472 -12.02 2.61 22.03
N LEU A 473 -13.04 2.21 22.81
CA LEU A 473 -13.79 0.99 22.54
C LEU A 473 -14.47 1.00 21.16
N PRO A 474 -15.15 2.06 20.71
CA PRO A 474 -15.69 2.08 19.34
C PRO A 474 -14.59 2.00 18.27
N LEU A 475 -13.46 2.70 18.47
CA LEU A 475 -12.34 2.65 17.51
C LEU A 475 -11.61 1.30 17.52
N LEU A 476 -11.52 0.63 18.68
CA LEU A 476 -11.01 -0.73 18.80
C LEU A 476 -11.93 -1.72 18.09
N ALA A 477 -13.25 -1.60 18.30
CA ALA A 477 -14.24 -2.41 17.60
C ALA A 477 -14.13 -2.24 16.09
N LEU A 478 -13.99 -0.99 15.61
CA LEU A 478 -13.71 -0.72 14.20
C LEU A 478 -12.43 -1.42 13.72
N THR A 479 -11.34 -1.32 14.49
CA THR A 479 -10.06 -1.95 14.15
C THR A 479 -10.18 -3.47 14.06
N ILE A 480 -10.91 -4.10 14.99
CA ILE A 480 -11.18 -5.55 14.96
C ILE A 480 -12.02 -5.93 13.74
N LEU A 481 -13.09 -5.18 13.45
CA LEU A 481 -13.92 -5.40 12.28
C LEU A 481 -13.10 -5.31 10.98
N LEU A 482 -12.28 -4.28 10.83
CA LEU A 482 -11.39 -4.13 9.67
C LEU A 482 -10.35 -5.25 9.56
N THR A 483 -9.85 -5.77 10.69
CA THR A 483 -8.93 -6.90 10.71
C THR A 483 -9.60 -8.17 10.21
N ILE A 484 -10.80 -8.47 10.72
CA ILE A 484 -11.57 -9.65 10.31
C ILE A 484 -11.96 -9.53 8.84
N SER A 485 -12.42 -8.35 8.39
CA SER A 485 -12.73 -8.10 6.98
C SER A 485 -11.51 -8.28 6.08
N GLY A 486 -10.35 -7.76 6.48
CA GLY A 486 -9.11 -7.92 5.71
C GLY A 486 -8.66 -9.37 5.58
N LEU A 487 -8.68 -10.13 6.68
CA LEU A 487 -8.39 -11.57 6.68
C LEU A 487 -9.39 -12.37 5.86
N TRP A 488 -10.67 -11.99 5.92
CA TRP A 488 -11.72 -12.60 5.12
C TRP A 488 -11.49 -12.38 3.63
N ILE A 489 -11.27 -11.13 3.19
CA ILE A 489 -10.99 -10.82 1.78
C ILE A 489 -9.78 -11.61 1.27
N LEU A 490 -8.69 -11.65 2.05
CA LEU A 490 -7.47 -12.37 1.68
C LEU A 490 -7.68 -13.90 1.55
N SER A 491 -8.66 -14.45 2.27
CA SER A 491 -8.98 -15.88 2.24
C SER A 491 -9.89 -16.31 1.09
N LEU A 492 -10.50 -15.35 0.37
CA LEU A 492 -11.44 -15.67 -0.69
C LEU A 492 -10.73 -16.23 -1.92
N PRO A 493 -11.32 -17.24 -2.59
CA PRO A 493 -10.77 -17.75 -3.83
C PRO A 493 -10.93 -16.71 -4.94
N LEU A 494 -9.89 -16.56 -5.76
CA LEU A 494 -9.93 -15.78 -7.00
C LEU A 494 -10.88 -16.46 -8.00
N ALA A 495 -11.59 -15.65 -8.79
CA ALA A 495 -12.63 -16.08 -9.74
C ALA A 495 -12.07 -16.70 -11.03
#